data_AF-A0A946HIK8-F1
#
_entry.id   AF-A0A946HIK8-F1
#
_cell.length_a   1.000
_cell.length_b   1.000
_cell.length_c   1.000
_cell.angle_alpha   90.00
_cell.angle_beta   90.00
_cell.angle_gamma   90.00
#
_symmetry.space_group_name_H-M   'P 1'
#
loop_
_entity.id
_entity.type
_entity.pdbx_description
1 polymer ?
#
loop_
_entity_poly.entity_id
_entity_poly.type
_entity_poly.pdbx_seq_one_letter_code
_entity_poly.pdbx_strand_id
1 'polypeptide(L)' 'MVRKRYSDEDALKILREIDVHLHDGLDVVSACRKAGISDKTYYYWRKKFGGLGRRQLSEMKALKKENERLKKIVA' A
#
# COMPACT_ATOMS: atom_id res chain seq x y z
N MET A 1 17.76 -1.83 17.10
CA MET A 1 17.29 -1.87 15.70
C MET A 1 16.41 -0.66 15.43
N VAL A 2 16.70 0.11 14.39
CA VAL A 2 15.89 1.26 13.99
C VAL A 2 14.54 0.75 13.47
N ARG A 3 13.43 1.15 14.10
CA ARG A 3 12.09 0.87 13.58
C ARG A 3 11.88 1.69 12.32
N LYS A 4 11.83 1.03 11.15
CA LYS A 4 11.34 1.66 9.92
C LYS A 4 9.90 2.16 10.19
N ARG A 5 9.69 3.46 10.09
CA ARG A 5 8.35 4.05 10.09
C ARG A 5 7.83 3.97 8.66
N TYR A 6 6.71 3.30 8.47
CA TYR A 6 5.99 3.27 7.19
C TYR A 6 4.92 4.35 7.22
N SER A 7 4.82 5.13 6.14
CA SER A 7 3.65 5.99 5.93
C SER A 7 2.42 5.14 5.56
N ASP A 8 1.24 5.73 5.64
CA ASP A 8 0.01 5.07 5.19
C ASP A 8 0.06 4.78 3.66
N GLU A 9 0.73 5.61 2.86
CA GLU A 9 0.99 5.32 1.43
C GLU A 9 1.91 4.09 1.25
N ASP A 10 2.97 3.98 2.06
CA ASP A 10 3.90 2.84 1.98
C ASP A 10 3.21 1.54 2.38
N ALA A 11 2.38 1.58 3.42
CA ALA A 11 1.59 0.44 3.86
C ALA A 11 0.65 -0.06 2.77
N LEU A 12 -0.02 0.85 2.05
CA LEU A 12 -0.91 0.50 0.93
C LEU A 12 -0.16 -0.08 -0.28
N LYS A 13 1.02 0.47 -0.61
CA LYS A 13 1.87 -0.07 -1.69
C LYS A 13 2.32 -1.49 -1.37
N ILE A 14 2.79 -1.72 -0.15
CA ILE A 14 3.24 -3.03 0.30
C ILE A 14 2.09 -4.04 0.34
N LEU A 15 0.91 -3.65 0.83
CA LEU A 15 -0.28 -4.51 0.79
C LEU A 15 -0.62 -4.95 -0.64
N ARG A 16 -0.52 -4.03 -1.61
CA ARG A 16 -0.78 -4.34 -3.02
C ARG A 16 0.28 -5.27 -3.63
N GLU A 17 1.54 -5.08 -3.28
CA GLU A 17 2.63 -5.98 -3.68
C GLU A 17 2.40 -7.40 -3.14
N ILE A 18 1.99 -7.51 -1.88
CA ILE A 18 1.62 -8.79 -1.27
C ILE A 18 0.42 -9.42 -1.99
N ASP A 19 -0.62 -8.66 -2.30
CA ASP A 19 -1.79 -9.18 -3.04
C ASP A 19 -1.40 -9.72 -4.42
N VAL A 20 -0.47 -9.06 -5.14
CA VAL A 20 0.06 -9.57 -6.41
C VAL A 20 0.76 -10.93 -6.21
N HIS A 21 1.62 -11.05 -5.21
CA HIS A 21 2.28 -12.33 -4.90
C HIS A 21 1.29 -13.43 -4.50
N LEU A 22 0.23 -13.10 -3.77
CA LEU A 22 -0.83 -14.04 -3.44
C LEU A 22 -1.58 -14.51 -4.69
N HIS A 23 -1.85 -13.61 -5.63
CA HIS A 23 -2.46 -13.96 -6.92
C HIS A 23 -1.56 -14.86 -7.78
N ASP A 24 -0.24 -14.68 -7.69
CA ASP A 24 0.75 -15.57 -8.32
C ASP A 24 0.89 -16.93 -7.61
N GLY A 25 0.10 -17.18 -6.56
CA GLY A 25 0.04 -18.46 -5.86
C GLY A 25 1.00 -18.59 -4.68
N LEU A 26 1.67 -17.51 -4.26
CA LEU A 26 2.45 -17.55 -3.02
C LEU A 26 1.54 -17.58 -1.79
N ASP A 27 2.01 -18.21 -0.72
CA ASP A 27 1.39 -18.09 0.59
C ASP A 27 1.68 -16.72 1.24
N VAL A 28 0.85 -16.34 2.22
CA VAL A 28 0.94 -15.05 2.92
C VAL A 28 2.29 -14.83 3.59
N VAL A 29 2.89 -15.88 4.18
CA VAL A 29 4.16 -15.76 4.89
C VAL A 29 5.29 -15.48 3.91
N SER A 30 5.33 -16.20 2.79
CA SER A 30 6.30 -15.98 1.73
C SER A 30 6.15 -14.62 1.07
N ALA A 31 4.92 -14.17 0.83
CA ALA A 31 4.63 -12.85 0.27
C ALA A 31 5.05 -11.72 1.23
N CYS A 32 4.78 -11.84 2.54
CA CYS A 32 5.22 -10.87 3.54
C CYS A 32 6.74 -10.79 3.63
N ARG A 33 7.43 -11.94 3.59
CA ARG A 33 8.90 -12.01 3.56
C ARG A 33 9.48 -11.31 2.34
N LYS A 34 8.93 -11.55 1.15
CA LYS A 34 9.34 -10.86 -0.08
C LYS A 34 9.17 -9.35 0.02
N ALA A 35 8.05 -8.89 0.56
CA ALA A 35 7.75 -7.48 0.74
C ALA A 35 8.48 -6.84 1.96
N GLY A 36 9.31 -7.62 2.67
CA GLY A 36 10.14 -7.13 3.78
C GLY A 36 9.36 -6.73 5.03
N ILE A 37 8.18 -7.31 5.27
CA ILE A 37 7.36 -7.08 6.47
C ILE A 37 7.02 -8.38 7.19
N SER A 38 6.62 -8.26 8.46
CA SER A 38 6.08 -9.39 9.22
C SER A 38 4.61 -9.66 8.87
N ASP A 39 4.18 -10.91 9.00
CA ASP A 39 2.78 -11.34 8.92
C ASP A 39 1.88 -10.53 9.86
N LYS A 40 2.34 -10.24 11.09
CA LYS A 40 1.64 -9.40 12.06
C LYS A 40 1.37 -8.00 11.52
N THR A 41 2.36 -7.39 10.84
CA THR A 41 2.20 -6.09 10.19
C THR A 41 1.18 -6.16 9.06
N TYR A 42 1.25 -7.21 8.23
CA TYR A 42 0.30 -7.44 7.15
C TYR A 42 -1.13 -7.53 7.67
N TYR A 43 -1.43 -8.36 8.67
CA TYR A 43 -2.78 -8.48 9.22
C TYR A 43 -3.28 -7.20 9.89
N TYR A 44 -2.40 -6.48 10.60
CA TYR A 44 -2.73 -5.17 11.16
C TYR A 44 -3.13 -4.17 10.07
N TRP A 45 -2.33 -4.07 9.00
CA TRP A 45 -2.64 -3.22 7.86
C TRP A 45 -3.86 -3.68 7.10
N ARG A 46 -4.09 -4.99 6.95
CA ARG A 46 -5.32 -5.51 6.32
C ARG A 46 -6.56 -5.18 7.14
N LYS A 47 -6.47 -5.14 8.47
CA LYS A 47 -7.57 -4.66 9.33
C LYS A 47 -7.77 -3.14 9.21
N LYS A 48 -6.68 -2.37 9.17
CA LYS A 48 -6.71 -0.90 9.08
C LYS A 48 -7.15 -0.40 7.70
N PHE A 49 -6.75 -1.08 6.63
CA PHE A 49 -6.86 -0.60 5.25
C PHE A 49 -7.60 -1.57 4.30
N GLY A 50 -7.92 -2.81 4.71
CA GLY A 50 -8.50 -3.82 3.82
C GLY A 50 -9.86 -3.47 3.24
N GLY A 51 -10.64 -2.59 3.89
CA GLY A 51 -11.87 -2.00 3.31
C GLY A 51 -11.62 -0.74 2.47
N LEU A 52 -10.51 -0.04 2.71
CA LEU A 52 -10.14 1.24 2.08
C LEU A 52 -9.28 1.07 0.82
N GLY A 53 -8.56 -0.05 0.68
CA GLY A 53 -7.51 -0.25 -0.32
C GLY A 53 -7.94 -0.14 -1.78
N ARG A 54 -9.21 -0.37 -2.12
CA ARG A 54 -9.72 -0.17 -3.49
C ARG A 54 -10.22 1.26 -3.75
N ARG A 55 -10.96 1.83 -2.80
CA ARG A 55 -11.62 3.15 -2.98
C ARG A 55 -10.65 4.31 -2.77
N GLN A 56 -9.85 4.28 -1.71
CA GLN A 56 -8.84 5.33 -1.46
C GLN A 56 -7.71 5.31 -2.49
N LEU A 57 -7.33 4.16 -3.05
CA LEU A 57 -6.29 4.12 -4.08
C LEU A 57 -6.73 4.79 -5.39
N SER A 58 -8.03 4.70 -5.70
CA SER A 58 -8.65 5.39 -6.83
C SER A 58 -8.77 6.89 -6.57
N GLU A 59 -9.26 7.28 -5.39
CA GLU A 59 -9.32 8.69 -4.95
C GLU A 59 -7.93 9.33 -4.86
N MET A 60 -6.94 8.63 -4.33
CA MET A 60 -5.58 9.15 -4.16
C MET A 60 -4.87 9.32 -5.51
N LYS A 61 -5.08 8.40 -6.47
CA LYS A 61 -4.61 8.59 -7.85
C LYS A 61 -5.31 9.79 -8.52
N ALA A 62 -6.61 9.94 -8.32
CA ALA A 62 -7.36 11.07 -8.85
C ALA A 62 -6.87 12.41 -8.26
N LEU A 63 -6.68 12.46 -6.93
CA LEU A 63 -6.16 13.64 -6.23
C LEU A 63 -4.71 13.98 -6.59
N LYS A 64 -3.84 12.99 -6.81
CA LYS A 64 -2.47 13.25 -7.31
C LYS A 64 -2.48 13.82 -8.73
N LYS A 65 -3.32 13.26 -9.61
CA LYS A 65 -3.49 13.77 -10.98
C LYS A 65 -4.03 15.21 -11.00
N GLU A 66 -5.00 15.50 -10.12
CA GLU A 66 -5.55 16.85 -9.98
C GLU A 66 -4.50 17.81 -9.40
N ASN A 67 -3.69 17.39 -8.42
CA ASN A 67 -2.59 18.19 -7.88
C ASN A 67 -1.52 18.51 -8.93
N GLU A 68 -1.14 17.54 -9.78
CA GLU A 68 -0.23 17.80 -10.89
C GLU A 68 -0.80 18.80 -11.88
N ARG A 69 -2.10 18.68 -12.20
CA ARG A 69 -2.78 19.63 -13.09
C ARG A 69 -2.81 21.03 -12.49
N LEU A 70 -3.17 21.16 -11.21
CA LEU A 70 -3.19 22.45 -10.51
C LEU A 70 -1.79 23.06 -10.40
N LYS A 71 -0.76 22.26 -10.10
CA LYS A 71 0.63 22.74 -10.10
C LYS A 71 1.08 23.26 -11.46
N LYS A 72 0.63 22.66 -12.57
CA LYS A 72 0.92 23.17 -13.93
C LYS A 72 0.17 24.46 -14.29
N ILE A 73 -0.92 24.77 -13.60
CA ILE A 73 -1.74 25.97 -13.84
C ILE A 73 -1.26 27.13 -12.96
N VAL A 74 -0.75 26.82 -11.76
CA VAL A 74 -0.23 27.81 -10.80
C VAL A 74 1.25 28.14 -11.02
N ALA A 75 1.98 27.30 -11.77
CA ALA A 75 3.35 27.57 -12.23
C ALA A 75 3.35 28.43 -13.49
#